data_AF-A0A1F4K3E2-F1
#
_entry.id   AF-A0A1F4K3E2-F1
#
_cell.length_a   1.000
_cell.length_b   1.000
_cell.length_c   1.000
_cell.angle_alpha   90.00
_cell.angle_beta   90.00
_cell.angle_gamma   90.00
#
_symmetry.space_group_name_H-M   'P 1'
#
loop_
_entity.id
_entity.type
_entity.pdbx_description
1 polymer ?
#
loop_
_entity_poly.entity_id
_entity_poly.type
_entity_poly.pdbx_seq_one_letter_code
_entity_poly.pdbx_strand_id
1 'polypeptide(L)'
;MKGLGYVGCGEVTKPAVMIRNFVTNDNVPLLSAGLKAERPNENANDEELSEWAVGVRWIKAIPKNQAKTFVGVFANQNVVCKLRHEQTLKFVQTEFDQ
;
A
#
# COMPACT_ATOMS: atom_id res chain seq x y z
N MET A 1 3.62 12.56 2.59
CA MET A 1 2.55 13.36 1.95
C MET A 1 1.50 13.71 3.00
N LYS A 2 1.59 14.87 3.65
CA LYS A 2 0.58 15.29 4.64
C LYS A 2 -0.60 15.96 3.92
N GLY A 3 -1.82 15.50 4.17
CA GLY A 3 -3.06 16.23 3.86
C GLY A 3 -3.66 16.09 2.45
N LEU A 4 -3.10 15.29 1.54
CA LEU A 4 -3.58 15.23 0.16
C LEU A 4 -4.77 14.30 -0.08
N GLY A 5 -4.98 13.27 0.74
CA GLY A 5 -6.06 12.28 0.56
C GLY A 5 -5.60 10.98 -0.09
N TYR A 6 -6.55 10.25 -0.68
CA TYR A 6 -6.32 8.98 -1.36
C TYR A 6 -5.87 9.20 -2.81
N VAL A 7 -4.96 8.35 -3.28
CA VAL A 7 -4.41 8.38 -4.64
C VAL A 7 -4.69 7.10 -5.43
N GLY A 8 -5.42 6.15 -4.86
CA GLY A 8 -5.75 4.90 -5.52
C GLY A 8 -6.42 3.90 -4.60
N CYS A 9 -7.00 2.86 -5.21
CA CYS A 9 -7.51 1.68 -4.54
C CYS A 9 -6.87 0.43 -5.16
N GLY A 10 -6.67 -0.59 -4.33
CA GLY A 10 -6.08 -1.84 -4.75
C GLY A 10 -6.52 -2.97 -3.85
N GLU A 11 -6.49 -4.18 -4.39
CA GLU A 11 -6.83 -5.40 -3.71
C GLU A 11 -5.58 -6.12 -3.25
N VAL A 12 -5.56 -6.56 -2.00
CA VAL A 12 -4.52 -7.43 -1.48
C VAL A 12 -4.70 -8.82 -2.08
N THR A 13 -3.73 -9.26 -2.88
CA THR A 13 -3.76 -10.53 -3.62
C THR A 13 -2.97 -11.64 -2.94
N LYS A 14 -2.03 -11.29 -2.06
CA LYS A 14 -1.20 -12.23 -1.30
C LYS A 14 -1.07 -11.74 0.14
N PRO A 15 -1.01 -12.63 1.14
CA PRO A 15 -0.74 -12.23 2.51
C PRO A 15 0.63 -11.55 2.62
N ALA A 16 0.81 -10.78 3.69
CA ALA A 16 2.11 -10.21 4.01
C ALA A 16 3.10 -11.32 4.35
N VAL A 17 4.29 -11.30 3.75
CA VAL A 17 5.40 -12.22 4.05
C VAL A 17 6.69 -11.43 4.18
N MET A 18 7.66 -11.98 4.91
CA MET A 18 9.02 -11.44 4.94
C MET A 18 9.55 -11.26 3.51
N ILE A 19 10.30 -10.18 3.27
CA ILE A 19 10.76 -9.79 1.93
C ILE A 19 11.54 -10.89 1.21
N ARG A 20 12.31 -11.71 1.94
CA ARG A 20 13.04 -12.88 1.40
C ARG A 20 12.13 -13.95 0.79
N ASN A 21 10.89 -14.06 1.27
CA ASN A 21 9.93 -15.08 0.86
C ASN A 21 8.96 -14.56 -0.21
N PHE A 22 9.03 -13.28 -0.56
CA PHE A 22 8.13 -12.71 -1.55
C PHE A 22 8.60 -13.04 -2.96
N VAL A 23 7.70 -13.67 -3.73
CA VAL A 23 7.89 -13.97 -5.15
C VAL A 23 6.91 -13.16 -5.99
N THR A 24 7.45 -12.47 -6.99
CA THR A 24 6.66 -11.67 -7.95
C THR A 24 5.75 -12.55 -8.80
N ASN A 25 4.87 -11.93 -9.59
CA ASN A 25 3.99 -12.68 -10.48
C ASN A 25 4.75 -13.37 -11.63
N ASP A 26 5.95 -12.86 -11.97
CA ASP A 26 6.84 -13.44 -12.98
C ASP A 26 7.73 -14.56 -12.40
N ASN A 27 7.40 -15.06 -11.21
CA ASN A 27 8.12 -16.11 -10.50
C ASN A 27 9.58 -15.74 -10.14
N VAL A 28 9.85 -14.44 -9.93
CA VAL A 28 11.17 -13.93 -9.53
C VAL A 28 11.14 -13.53 -8.06
N PRO A 29 12.16 -13.87 -7.24
CA PRO A 29 12.27 -13.35 -5.88
C PRO A 29 12.33 -11.81 -5.88
N LEU A 30 11.61 -11.17 -4.97
CA LEU A 30 11.50 -9.69 -4.95
C LEU A 30 12.86 -9.00 -4.83
N LEU A 31 13.77 -9.57 -4.04
CA LEU A 31 15.13 -9.07 -3.86
C LEU A 31 15.98 -9.15 -5.15
N SER A 32 15.61 -10.01 -6.10
CA SER A 32 16.25 -10.14 -7.40
C SER A 32 15.58 -9.31 -8.49
N ALA A 33 14.46 -8.63 -8.19
CA ALA A 33 13.67 -7.88 -9.16
C ALA A 33 14.17 -6.45 -9.45
N GLY A 34 15.38 -6.08 -8.99
CA GLY A 34 15.96 -4.76 -9.25
C GLY A 34 15.33 -3.63 -8.43
N LEU A 35 15.14 -3.85 -7.12
CA LEU A 35 14.61 -2.84 -6.21
C LEU A 35 15.52 -1.60 -6.15
N LYS A 36 14.91 -0.42 -6.05
CA LYS A 36 15.62 0.86 -5.83
C LYS A 36 15.93 1.15 -4.35
N ALA A 37 15.42 0.33 -3.44
CA ALA A 37 15.71 0.46 -2.02
C ALA A 37 17.20 0.21 -1.78
N GLU A 38 17.83 0.97 -0.88
CA GLU A 38 19.28 0.88 -0.67
C GLU A 38 19.70 -0.45 -0.01
N ARG A 39 18.94 -0.93 0.97
CA ARG A 39 19.26 -2.15 1.73
C ARG A 39 18.05 -3.05 2.02
N PRO A 40 17.30 -3.49 0.99
CA PRO A 40 16.08 -4.26 1.18
C PRO A 40 16.33 -5.64 1.81
N ASN A 41 17.58 -6.12 1.86
CA ASN A 41 17.95 -7.42 2.39
C ASN A 41 18.67 -7.39 3.75
N GLU A 42 18.90 -6.21 4.36
CA GLU A 42 19.77 -6.05 5.54
C GLU A 42 19.34 -6.95 6.72
N ASN A 43 18.04 -7.00 7.00
CA ASN A 43 17.46 -7.79 8.09
C ASN A 43 16.56 -8.93 7.60
N ALA A 44 16.73 -9.38 6.34
CA ALA A 44 15.77 -10.30 5.72
C ALA A 44 15.63 -11.65 6.44
N ASN A 45 16.56 -12.02 7.32
CA ASN A 45 16.53 -13.25 8.11
C ASN A 45 16.00 -13.08 9.53
N ASP A 46 15.83 -11.85 10.00
CA ASP A 46 15.33 -11.52 11.33
C ASP A 46 13.83 -11.24 11.25
N GLU A 47 12.99 -12.01 11.93
CA GLU A 47 11.54 -11.88 11.81
C GLU A 47 11.01 -10.54 12.36
N GLU A 48 11.66 -9.97 13.37
CA GLU A 48 11.26 -8.71 13.99
C GLU A 48 11.74 -7.49 13.21
N LEU A 49 12.93 -7.59 12.61
CA LEU A 49 13.58 -6.48 11.88
C LEU A 49 13.43 -6.56 10.36
N SER A 50 12.95 -7.69 9.81
CA SER A 50 12.78 -7.86 8.37
C SER A 50 11.74 -6.89 7.82
N GLU A 51 11.99 -6.42 6.61
CA GLU A 51 10.97 -5.81 5.78
C GLU A 51 9.90 -6.85 5.42
N TRP A 52 8.64 -6.42 5.38
CA TRP A 52 7.49 -7.25 5.00
C TRP A 52 6.87 -6.74 3.72
N ALA A 53 6.58 -7.66 2.80
CA ALA A 53 5.99 -7.36 1.50
C ALA A 53 4.61 -7.98 1.38
N VAL A 54 3.67 -7.23 0.78
CA VAL A 54 2.30 -7.66 0.51
C VAL A 54 2.00 -7.47 -0.97
N GLY A 55 1.34 -8.45 -1.58
CA GLY A 55 0.97 -8.39 -2.99
C GLY A 55 -0.29 -7.53 -3.16
N VAL A 56 -0.21 -6.47 -3.95
CA VAL A 56 -1.37 -5.59 -4.24
C VAL A 56 -1.60 -5.53 -5.74
N ARG A 57 -2.85 -5.78 -6.16
CA ARG A 57 -3.34 -5.47 -7.51
C ARG A 57 -4.03 -4.11 -7.45
N TRP A 58 -3.44 -3.11 -8.11
CA TRP A 58 -4.08 -1.81 -8.25
C TRP A 58 -5.30 -1.92 -9.16
N ILE A 59 -6.46 -1.46 -8.67
CA ILE A 59 -7.70 -1.37 -9.45
C ILE A 59 -7.71 0.00 -10.14
N LYS A 60 -7.38 1.06 -9.39
CA LYS A 60 -7.25 2.42 -9.92
C LYS A 60 -6.19 3.19 -9.15
N ALA A 61 -5.36 3.93 -9.86
CA ALA A 61 -4.37 4.84 -9.29
C ALA A 61 -4.36 6.16 -10.09
N ILE A 62 -4.25 7.27 -9.39
CA ILE A 62 -4.25 8.62 -9.97
C ILE A 62 -3.00 9.39 -9.52
N PRO A 63 -2.53 10.38 -10.30
CA PRO A 63 -1.39 11.18 -9.91
C PRO A 63 -1.66 11.98 -8.64
N LYS A 64 -0.59 12.31 -7.90
CA LYS A 64 -0.65 13.02 -6.62
C LYS A 64 -1.45 14.34 -6.67
N ASN A 65 -1.42 15.07 -7.78
CA ASN A 65 -2.14 16.33 -7.94
C ASN A 65 -3.66 16.16 -8.11
N GLN A 66 -4.13 14.92 -8.31
CA GLN A 66 -5.55 14.57 -8.41
C GLN A 66 -6.07 13.85 -7.16
N ALA A 67 -5.28 13.81 -6.09
CA ALA A 67 -5.63 13.12 -4.86
C ALA A 67 -7.03 13.52 -4.35
N LYS A 68 -7.82 12.52 -3.97
CA LYS A 68 -9.22 12.67 -3.57
C LYS A 68 -9.32 12.73 -2.05
N THR A 69 -9.99 13.74 -1.53
CA THR A 69 -10.11 14.00 -0.08
C THR A 69 -11.47 14.60 0.27
N PHE A 70 -11.86 14.54 1.54
CA PHE A 70 -13.04 15.21 2.09
C PHE A 70 -12.77 15.64 3.54
N VAL A 71 -13.58 16.58 4.05
CA VAL A 71 -13.43 17.08 5.43
C VAL A 71 -13.66 15.93 6.42
N GLY A 72 -12.68 15.66 7.28
CA GLY A 72 -12.74 14.57 8.27
C GLY A 72 -12.20 13.21 7.79
N VAL A 73 -11.67 13.12 6.56
CA VAL A 73 -11.06 11.87 6.05
C VAL A 73 -9.83 11.42 6.85
N PHE A 74 -9.13 12.36 7.50
CA PHE A 74 -8.01 12.11 8.39
C PHE A 74 -8.43 12.44 9.83
N ALA A 75 -8.52 11.41 10.69
CA ALA A 75 -8.91 11.58 12.09
C ALA A 75 -7.72 11.92 13.02
N ASN A 76 -6.49 11.59 12.63
CA ASN A 76 -5.26 11.87 13.40
C ASN A 76 -4.05 11.89 12.45
N GLN A 77 -3.15 12.88 12.61
CA GLN A 77 -1.91 12.98 11.82
C GLN A 77 -0.97 11.77 12.00
N ASN A 78 -1.14 10.99 13.07
CA ASN A 78 -0.31 9.85 13.43
C ASN A 78 -0.90 8.49 13.02
N VAL A 79 -2.18 8.39 12.62
CA VAL A 79 -2.82 7.09 12.37
C VAL A 79 -3.83 7.16 11.22
N VAL A 80 -3.40 6.52 10.12
CA VAL A 80 -4.14 5.67 9.17
C VAL A 80 -5.62 6.02 8.93
N CYS A 81 -5.89 6.41 7.68
CA CYS A 81 -7.19 6.32 7.02
C CYS A 81 -8.04 5.16 7.56
N LYS A 82 -9.08 5.46 8.34
CA LYS A 82 -9.95 4.43 8.92
C LYS A 82 -10.80 3.78 7.82
N LEU A 83 -10.29 2.72 7.22
CA LEU A 83 -11.03 1.87 6.26
C LEU A 83 -12.20 1.10 6.92
N ARG A 84 -12.39 1.24 8.23
CA ARG A 84 -13.58 0.72 8.95
C ARG A 84 -14.72 1.74 9.02
N HIS A 85 -14.49 2.98 8.57
CA HIS A 85 -15.52 4.02 8.60
C HIS A 85 -16.35 3.95 7.32
N GLU A 86 -17.66 3.77 7.45
CA GLU A 86 -18.57 3.57 6.31
C GLU A 86 -18.48 4.73 5.29
N GLN A 87 -18.37 5.98 5.76
CA GLN A 87 -18.23 7.14 4.87
C GLN A 87 -16.94 7.08 4.04
N THR A 88 -15.84 6.57 4.62
CA THR A 88 -14.57 6.40 3.92
C THR A 88 -14.68 5.32 2.85
N LEU A 89 -15.33 4.19 3.17
CA LEU A 89 -15.57 3.11 2.22
C LEU A 89 -16.43 3.58 1.04
N LYS A 90 -17.55 4.24 1.32
CA LYS A 90 -18.42 4.84 0.29
C LYS A 90 -17.67 5.84 -0.57
N PHE A 91 -16.85 6.70 0.03
CA PHE A 91 -16.04 7.67 -0.69
C PHE A 91 -15.05 7.02 -1.65
N VAL A 92 -14.28 6.04 -1.17
CA VAL A 92 -13.31 5.33 -2.00
C VAL A 92 -14.02 4.55 -3.12
N GLN A 93 -15.17 3.93 -2.84
CA GLN A 93 -15.99 3.30 -3.88
C GLN A 93 -16.43 4.29 -4.96
N THR A 94 -17.03 5.42 -4.57
CA THR A 94 -17.50 6.42 -5.56
C THR A 94 -16.37 6.97 -6.43
N GLU A 95 -15.21 7.26 -5.86
CA GLU A 95 -14.11 7.89 -6.59
C GLU A 95 -13.28 6.88 -7.42
N PHE A 96 -13.22 5.60 -6.98
CA PHE A 96 -12.29 4.63 -7.53
C PHE A 96 -12.89 3.32 -8.08
N ASP A 97 -14.19 3.06 -7.92
CA ASP A 97 -14.89 1.83 -8.35
C ASP A 97 -15.77 2.05 -9.61
N GLN A 98 -15.35 2.97 -10.50
CA GLN A 98 -15.97 3.24 -11.80
C GLN A 98 -15.24 2.57 -12.94
#